data_AF-A0A161S4G1-F1
#
_entry.id   AF-A0A161S4G1-F1
#
_cell.length_a   1.000
_cell.length_b   1.000
_cell.length_c   1.000
_cell.angle_alpha   90.00
_cell.angle_beta   90.00
_cell.angle_gamma   90.00
#
_symmetry.space_group_name_H-M   'P 1'
#
loop_
_entity.id
_entity.type
_entity.pdbx_description
1 polymer ?
#
loop_
_entity_poly.entity_id
_entity_poly.type
_entity_poly.pdbx_seq_one_letter_code
_entity_poly.pdbx_strand_id
1 'polypeptide(L)' 'MMLKEEIALFIKERRQELGLTMEELAILIWGDSSKRSEISRYESGKRTMSLDTLELFLKALQSEIKLTKKGI' A
#
# COMPACT_ATOMS: atom_id res chain seq x y z
N MET A 1 -0.18 -2.96 -17.22
CA MET A 1 -0.68 -3.20 -15.85
C MET A 1 -1.94 -2.37 -15.66
N MET A 2 -2.86 -2.84 -14.83
CA MET A 2 -3.99 -2.04 -14.36
C MET A 2 -3.53 -1.11 -13.23
N LEU A 3 -4.17 0.06 -13.07
CA LEU A 3 -3.85 1.03 -12.00
C LEU A 3 -3.72 0.40 -10.60
N LYS A 4 -4.60 -0.56 -10.26
CA LYS A 4 -4.55 -1.26 -8.97
C LYS A 4 -3.27 -2.09 -8.76
N GLU A 5 -2.70 -2.63 -9.83
CA GLU A 5 -1.46 -3.42 -9.79
C GLU A 5 -0.25 -2.49 -9.61
N GLU A 6 -0.27 -1.33 -10.25
CA GLU A 6 0.73 -0.28 -10.08
C GLU A 6 0.74 0.25 -8.64
N ILE A 7 -0.44 0.51 -8.07
CA ILE A 7 -0.56 0.93 -6.66
C ILE A 7 -0.05 -0.15 -5.70
N ALA A 8 -0.42 -1.42 -5.92
CA ALA A 8 0.03 -2.52 -5.08
C ALA A 8 1.56 -2.70 -5.11
N LEU A 9 2.15 -2.59 -6.30
CA LEU A 9 3.60 -2.65 -6.49
C LEU A 9 4.29 -1.47 -5.82
N PHE A 10 3.80 -0.24 -6.05
CA PHE A 10 4.32 0.97 -5.42
C PHE A 10 4.34 0.87 -3.88
N ILE A 11 3.25 0.43 -3.28
CA ILE A 11 3.15 0.25 -1.82
C ILE A 11 4.21 -0.72 -1.31
N LYS A 12 4.38 -1.84 -2.00
CA LYS A 12 5.36 -2.87 -1.64
C LYS A 12 6.78 -2.34 -1.71
N GLU A 13 7.13 -1.71 -2.83
CA GLU A 13 8.46 -1.15 -3.06
C GLU A 13 8.76 -0.08 -2.02
N ARG A 14 7.82 0.84 -1.78
CA ARG A 14 8.00 1.90 -0.79
C ARG A 14 8.15 1.37 0.63
N ARG A 15 7.39 0.34 1.02
CA ARG A 15 7.58 -0.34 2.32
C ARG A 15 9.00 -0.89 2.44
N GLN A 16 9.51 -1.53 1.38
CA GLN A 16 10.85 -2.12 1.37
C GLN A 16 11.95 -1.05 1.41
N GLU A 17 11.78 0.08 0.72
CA GLU A 17 12.70 1.23 0.80
C GLU A 17 12.81 1.80 2.21
N LEU A 18 11.70 1.82 2.96
CA LEU A 18 11.66 2.23 4.36
C LEU A 18 12.22 1.16 5.32
N GLY A 19 12.61 -0.01 4.82
CA GLY A 19 13.11 -1.12 5.63
C GLY A 19 12.05 -1.80 6.50
N LEU A 20 10.76 -1.57 6.23
CA LEU A 20 9.67 -2.08 7.04
C LEU A 20 9.30 -3.51 6.67
N THR A 21 9.06 -4.34 7.67
CA THR A 21 8.37 -5.62 7.55
C THR A 21 6.86 -5.39 7.34
N MET A 22 6.15 -6.43 6.91
CA MET A 22 4.68 -6.37 6.79
C MET A 22 4.00 -6.24 8.17
N GLU A 23 4.61 -6.79 9.23
CA GLU A 23 4.10 -6.69 10.60
C GLU A 23 4.20 -5.26 11.11
N GLU A 24 5.33 -4.60 10.89
CA GLU A 24 5.52 -3.19 11.25
C GLU A 24 4.58 -2.28 10.46
N LEU A 25 4.40 -2.51 9.16
CA LEU A 25 3.43 -1.72 8.39
C LEU A 25 2.00 -1.94 8.91
N ALA A 26 1.63 -3.16 9.29
CA ALA A 26 0.32 -3.44 9.88
C ALA A 26 0.11 -2.71 11.22
N ILE A 27 1.15 -2.62 12.06
CA ILE A 27 1.13 -1.82 13.29
C ILE A 27 0.97 -0.33 12.97
N LEU A 28 1.69 0.22 11.98
CA LEU A 28 1.59 1.63 11.63
C LEU A 28 0.20 2.03 11.12
N ILE A 29 -0.47 1.13 10.38
CA ILE A 29 -1.77 1.39 9.77
C ILE A 29 -2.92 1.14 10.76
N TRP A 30 -2.86 0.04 11.52
CA TRP A 30 -3.99 -0.44 12.33
C TRP A 30 -3.67 -0.71 13.80
N GLY A 31 -2.42 -0.55 14.23
CA GLY A 31 -1.98 -0.90 15.59
C GLY A 31 -1.98 -2.40 15.89
N ASP A 32 -2.06 -3.25 14.86
CA ASP A 32 -2.26 -4.70 15.00
C ASP A 32 -1.35 -5.48 14.04
N SER A 33 -0.32 -6.14 14.58
CA SER A 33 0.63 -6.95 13.81
C SER A 33 0.01 -8.22 13.21
N SER A 34 -1.10 -8.73 13.77
CA SER A 34 -1.79 -9.91 13.24
C SER A 34 -2.32 -9.69 11.82
N LYS A 35 -2.49 -8.42 11.43
CA LYS A 35 -2.91 -7.99 10.09
C LYS A 35 -1.82 -8.02 9.02
N ARG A 36 -0.62 -8.56 9.31
CA ARG A 36 0.45 -8.76 8.30
C ARG A 36 -0.03 -9.49 7.04
N SER A 37 -0.99 -10.41 7.19
CA SER A 37 -1.54 -11.17 6.08
C SER A 37 -2.42 -10.30 5.16
N GLU A 38 -3.06 -9.27 5.71
CA GLU A 38 -3.79 -8.27 4.93
C GLU A 38 -2.83 -7.46 4.08
N ILE A 39 -1.71 -6.99 4.65
CA ILE A 39 -0.64 -6.29 3.92
C ILE A 39 -0.17 -7.13 2.71
N SER A 40 0.18 -8.40 2.94
CA SER A 40 0.59 -9.31 1.86
C SER A 40 -0.45 -9.46 0.75
N ARG A 41 -1.75 -9.54 1.11
CA ARG A 41 -2.84 -9.64 0.13
C ARG A 41 -3.01 -8.37 -0.69
N TYR A 42 -2.81 -7.20 -0.10
CA TYR A 42 -2.81 -5.94 -0.82
C TYR A 42 -1.62 -5.82 -1.77
N GLU A 43 -0.40 -6.07 -1.29
CA GLU A 43 0.83 -5.97 -2.09
C GLU A 43 0.93 -6.98 -3.23
N SER A 44 0.25 -8.13 -3.09
CA SER A 44 0.16 -9.13 -4.16
C SER A 44 -1.00 -8.89 -5.12
N GLY A 45 -1.82 -7.85 -4.91
CA GLY A 45 -3.01 -7.57 -5.72
C GLY A 45 -4.15 -8.59 -5.52
N LYS A 46 -4.01 -9.55 -4.60
CA LYS A 46 -5.06 -10.54 -4.26
C LYS A 46 -6.25 -9.93 -3.53
N ARG A 47 -6.11 -8.70 -3.03
CA ARG A 47 -7.18 -7.91 -2.43
C ARG A 47 -7.17 -6.50 -3.00
N THR A 48 -8.33 -6.06 -3.49
CA THR A 48 -8.53 -4.68 -3.93
C THR A 48 -8.55 -3.74 -2.72
N MET A 49 -7.86 -2.62 -2.85
CA MET A 49 -7.79 -1.56 -1.84
C MET A 49 -8.87 -0.50 -2.11
N SER A 50 -9.60 -0.08 -1.07
CA SER A 50 -10.44 1.12 -1.14
C SER A 50 -9.57 2.38 -1.09
N LEU A 51 -10.12 3.54 -1.47
CA LEU A 51 -9.39 4.81 -1.34
C LEU A 51 -9.06 5.14 0.12
N ASP A 52 -9.98 4.91 1.06
CA ASP A 52 -9.70 5.10 2.50
C ASP A 52 -8.55 4.21 2.99
N THR A 53 -8.51 2.95 2.53
CA THR A 53 -7.40 2.05 2.89
C THR A 53 -6.11 2.56 2.27
N LEU A 54 -6.14 3.00 1.00
CA LEU A 54 -4.98 3.57 0.32
C LEU A 54 -4.45 4.80 1.05
N GLU A 55 -5.31 5.68 1.55
CA GLU A 55 -4.91 6.85 2.32
C GLU A 55 -4.14 6.46 3.59
N LEU A 56 -4.60 5.43 4.33
CA LEU A 56 -3.88 4.94 5.50
C LEU A 56 -2.49 4.40 5.15
N PHE A 57 -2.38 3.66 4.04
CA PHE A 57 -1.10 3.18 3.53
C PHE A 57 -0.16 4.33 3.16
N LEU A 58 -0.66 5.32 2.40
CA LEU A 58 0.13 6.47 1.97
C LEU A 58 0.66 7.28 3.16
N LYS A 59 -0.18 7.48 4.19
CA LYS A 59 0.23 8.11 5.44
C LYS A 59 1.33 7.32 6.16
N ALA A 60 1.15 6.01 6.33
CA ALA A 60 2.14 5.16 6.99
C ALA A 60 3.47 5.08 6.21
N LEU A 61 3.40 5.16 4.88
CA LEU A 61 4.55 5.12 3.97
C LEU A 61 5.14 6.49 3.64
N GLN A 62 4.68 7.55 4.31
CA GLN A 62 5.16 8.93 4.13
C GLN A 62 5.19 9.31 2.64
N SER A 63 4.10 9.03 1.93
CA SER A 63 4.01 9.14 0.48
C SER A 63 2.69 9.76 0.03
N GLU A 64 2.67 10.25 -1.20
CA GLU A 64 1.49 10.80 -1.86
C GLU A 64 1.39 10.27 -3.30
N ILE A 65 0.16 10.14 -3.81
CA ILE A 65 -0.09 9.78 -5.21
C ILE A 65 -0.80 10.95 -5.89
N LYS A 66 -0.32 11.32 -7.09
CA LYS A 66 -0.98 12.28 -7.98
C LYS A 66 -1.46 11.57 -9.23
N LEU A 67 -2.77 11.59 -9.44
CA LEU A 67 -3.38 11.05 -10.66
C LEU A 67 -3.33 12.11 -11.76
N THR A 68 -2.68 11.78 -12.86
CA THR A 68 -2.65 12.62 -14.06
C THR A 68 -3.34 11.90 -15.20
N LYS A 69 -4.24 12.60 -15.92
CA LYS A 69 -4.74 12.10 -17.20
C LYS A 69 -3.62 12.19 -18.24
N LYS A 70 -3.40 11.12 -19.01
CA LYS A 70 -2.70 11.27 -20.29
C LYS A 70 -3.66 11.97 -21.26
N GLY A 71 -3.21 13.06 -21.87
CA GLY A 71 -3.94 13.66 -22.99
C GLY A 71 -4.07 12.63 -24.11
N ILE A 72 -5.25 12.58 -24.73
CA ILE A 72 -5.47 11.85 -25.99
C ILE A 72 -4.90 12.71 -27.11
#